data_AF-A0A7W4J9W3-F1
#
_entry.id   AF-A0A7W4J9W3-F1
#
_cell.length_a   1.000
_cell.length_b   1.000
_cell.length_c   1.000
_cell.angle_alpha   90.00
_cell.angle_beta   90.00
_cell.angle_gamma   90.00
#
_symmetry.space_group_name_H-M   'P 1'
#
loop_
_entity.id
_entity.type
_entity.pdbx_description
1 polymer ?
#
loop_
_entity_poly.entity_id
_entity_poly.type
_entity_poly.pdbx_seq_one_letter_code
_entity_poly.pdbx_strand_id
1 'polypeptide(L)'
;MNRLPRHMLALLLVTAASALDRPAGAAPAQHPSHTALPDGPVVLTQQPGTALDQTARRLNAGDLAAAAKRGDTPVVLVGSAPLSTRPGETALFVQLQSAALCGSAGCATSVYLQKGHGEWSKVLDSVSGPVSLSRRTHGGMHDLVINGTDRWVWNGHAYRDTMPAPPMDDLRRSIERYQAQHPKPH
;
A
#
# COMPACT_ATOMS: atom_id res chain seq x y z
N MET A 1 -51.92 2.36 83.98
CA MET A 1 -52.17 0.90 83.97
C MET A 1 -51.41 0.26 82.82
N ASN A 2 -50.34 -0.46 83.18
CA ASN A 2 -49.54 -1.46 82.46
C ASN A 2 -50.07 -1.96 81.11
N ARG A 3 -49.19 -1.99 80.09
CA ARG A 3 -48.78 -3.24 79.40
C ARG A 3 -47.34 -3.16 78.84
N LEU A 4 -46.54 -4.13 79.28
CA LEU A 4 -45.29 -4.69 78.75
C LEU A 4 -45.63 -5.68 77.56
N PRO A 5 -44.70 -6.50 77.00
CA PRO A 5 -43.64 -6.22 76.02
C PRO A 5 -43.63 -7.27 74.86
N ARG A 6 -42.47 -7.39 74.16
CA ARG A 6 -41.88 -8.60 73.52
C ARG A 6 -42.09 -8.89 72.02
N HIS A 7 -40.94 -8.82 71.34
CA HIS A 7 -40.32 -9.79 70.43
C HIS A 7 -40.84 -10.03 69.00
N MET A 8 -39.86 -9.98 68.08
CA MET A 8 -39.66 -10.84 66.89
C MET A 8 -40.68 -10.62 65.76
N LEU A 9 -40.39 -10.70 64.46
CA LEU A 9 -39.29 -11.29 63.70
C LEU A 9 -39.38 -10.74 62.25
N ALA A 10 -38.22 -10.62 61.60
CA ALA A 10 -37.95 -10.76 60.16
C ALA A 10 -38.94 -10.17 59.13
N LEU A 11 -38.48 -9.15 58.40
CA LEU A 11 -38.89 -8.95 57.01
C LEU A 11 -37.65 -9.00 56.11
N LEU A 12 -37.62 -9.98 55.22
CA LEU A 12 -36.60 -10.12 54.17
C LEU A 12 -36.66 -8.92 53.22
N LEU A 13 -35.51 -8.29 52.97
CA LEU A 13 -35.29 -7.42 51.83
C LEU A 13 -35.02 -8.28 50.58
N VAL A 14 -35.88 -8.16 49.57
CA VAL A 14 -35.57 -8.59 48.20
C VAL A 14 -34.88 -7.42 47.50
N THR A 15 -33.56 -7.49 47.35
CA THR A 15 -32.79 -6.58 46.51
C THR A 15 -32.77 -7.11 45.07
N ALA A 16 -33.50 -6.45 44.17
CA ALA A 16 -33.35 -6.66 42.73
C ALA A 16 -32.09 -5.93 42.25
N ALA A 17 -31.03 -6.68 41.95
CA ALA A 17 -29.82 -6.16 41.33
C ALA A 17 -30.01 -6.10 39.80
N SER A 18 -30.10 -4.91 39.24
CA SER A 18 -30.02 -4.67 37.80
C SER A 18 -28.58 -4.91 37.34
N ALA A 19 -28.34 -6.00 36.61
CA ALA A 19 -27.08 -6.22 35.92
C ALA A 19 -27.00 -5.33 34.67
N LEU A 20 -26.06 -4.38 34.69
CA LEU A 20 -25.59 -3.67 33.51
C LEU A 20 -24.78 -4.66 32.66
N ASP A 21 -25.38 -5.18 31.61
CA ASP A 21 -24.68 -5.95 30.59
C ASP A 21 -23.85 -4.98 29.75
N ARG A 22 -22.53 -5.10 29.87
CA ARG A 22 -21.53 -4.27 29.19
C ARG A 22 -21.09 -5.05 27.96
N PRO A 23 -21.43 -4.64 26.72
CA PRO A 23 -21.00 -5.39 25.55
C PRO A 23 -19.47 -5.36 25.49
N ALA A 24 -18.92 -6.57 25.46
CA ALA A 24 -17.50 -6.85 25.34
C ALA A 24 -16.91 -6.14 24.12
N GLY A 25 -15.69 -5.63 24.31
CA GLY A 25 -14.94 -4.91 23.29
C GLY A 25 -14.85 -5.69 21.99
N ALA A 26 -15.12 -4.99 20.88
CA ALA A 26 -14.79 -5.48 19.55
C ALA A 26 -13.31 -5.81 19.48
N ALA A 27 -12.99 -7.09 19.27
CA ALA A 27 -11.66 -7.52 18.86
C ALA A 27 -11.32 -6.81 17.54
N PRO A 28 -10.07 -6.34 17.33
CA PRO A 28 -9.68 -5.78 16.05
C PRO A 28 -9.80 -6.88 14.98
N ALA A 29 -10.62 -6.62 13.97
CA ALA A 29 -10.71 -7.48 12.79
C ALA A 29 -9.32 -7.57 12.18
N GLN A 30 -8.71 -8.76 12.25
CA GLN A 30 -7.49 -9.07 11.50
C GLN A 30 -7.89 -9.09 10.02
N HIS A 31 -7.68 -7.98 9.33
CA HIS A 31 -7.83 -7.94 7.87
C HIS A 31 -6.84 -8.94 7.26
N PRO A 32 -7.30 -9.90 6.45
CA PRO A 32 -6.41 -10.83 5.77
C PRO A 32 -5.49 -10.04 4.84
N SER A 33 -4.19 -10.02 5.16
CA SER A 33 -3.18 -9.52 4.23
C SER A 33 -3.11 -10.50 3.06
N HIS A 34 -3.60 -10.10 1.89
CA HIS A 34 -3.50 -10.92 0.69
C HIS A 34 -2.04 -10.92 0.21
N THR A 35 -1.31 -11.97 0.54
CA THR A 35 0.03 -12.22 0.02
C THR A 35 -0.09 -12.83 -1.38
N ALA A 36 0.51 -12.20 -2.39
CA ALA A 36 0.54 -12.77 -3.73
C ALA A 36 1.38 -14.06 -3.75
N LEU A 37 0.98 -15.02 -4.59
CA LEU A 37 1.77 -16.22 -4.86
C LEU A 37 2.96 -15.86 -5.79
N PRO A 38 4.03 -16.69 -5.83
CA PRO A 38 5.20 -16.51 -6.71
C PRO A 38 4.93 -16.49 -8.23
N ASP A 39 3.67 -16.57 -8.64
CA ASP A 39 3.18 -16.55 -10.03
C ASP A 39 1.73 -16.05 -10.07
N GLY A 40 1.49 -14.89 -9.47
CA GLY A 40 0.13 -14.41 -9.25
C GLY A 40 0.01 -12.90 -9.23
N PRO A 41 -1.23 -12.40 -9.38
CA PRO A 41 -1.51 -10.98 -9.30
C PRO A 41 -1.23 -10.45 -7.89
N VAL A 42 -0.69 -9.24 -7.82
CA VAL A 42 -0.66 -8.46 -6.59
C VAL A 42 -2.02 -7.79 -6.43
N VAL A 43 -2.75 -8.18 -5.39
CA VAL A 43 -4.05 -7.60 -5.07
C VAL A 43 -3.84 -6.37 -4.21
N LEU A 44 -4.23 -5.21 -4.73
CA LEU A 44 -4.19 -3.93 -4.02
C LEU A 44 -5.55 -3.65 -3.38
N THR A 45 -5.58 -3.44 -2.07
CA THR A 45 -6.81 -3.14 -1.33
C THR A 45 -6.61 -1.99 -0.35
N GLN A 46 -7.70 -1.32 0.03
CA GLN A 46 -7.68 -0.42 1.17
C GLN A 46 -7.59 -1.24 2.45
N GLN A 47 -6.60 -0.92 3.28
CA GLN A 47 -6.39 -1.60 4.56
C GLN A 47 -6.14 -0.58 5.69
N PRO A 48 -7.04 0.41 5.88
CA PRO A 48 -6.79 1.55 6.76
C PRO A 48 -6.43 1.11 8.18
N GLY A 49 -5.37 1.70 8.73
CA GLY A 49 -4.93 1.46 10.10
C GLY A 49 -4.11 0.17 10.32
N THR A 50 -3.97 -0.70 9.31
CA THR A 50 -3.07 -1.85 9.39
C THR A 50 -1.59 -1.43 9.37
N ALA A 51 -0.69 -2.31 9.80
CA ALA A 51 0.75 -2.03 9.76
C ALA A 51 1.28 -1.76 8.34
N LEU A 52 0.71 -2.43 7.32
CA LEU A 52 1.05 -2.20 5.91
C LEU A 52 0.57 -0.83 5.44
N ASP A 53 -0.65 -0.42 5.76
CA ASP A 53 -1.17 0.91 5.45
C ASP A 53 -0.37 2.02 6.15
N GLN A 54 -0.07 1.87 7.44
CA GLN A 54 0.75 2.83 8.17
C GLN A 54 2.17 2.94 7.58
N THR A 55 2.76 1.82 7.19
CA THR A 55 4.06 1.80 6.51
C THR A 55 3.98 2.46 5.13
N ALA A 56 2.95 2.17 4.34
CA ALA A 56 2.71 2.81 3.05
C ALA A 56 2.57 4.33 3.20
N ARG A 57 1.77 4.81 4.16
CA ARG A 57 1.60 6.24 4.44
C ARG A 57 2.91 6.91 4.86
N ARG A 58 3.70 6.25 5.71
CA ARG A 58 5.02 6.75 6.14
C ARG A 58 5.98 6.86 4.96
N LEU A 59 6.08 5.82 4.13
CA LEU A 59 6.98 5.78 2.98
C LEU A 59 6.60 6.78 1.90
N ASN A 60 5.32 7.13 1.79
CA ASN A 60 4.80 8.06 0.77
C ASN A 60 4.33 9.40 1.38
N ALA A 61 4.83 9.78 2.56
CA ALA A 61 4.38 10.98 3.27
C ALA A 61 4.56 12.27 2.44
N GLY A 62 5.61 12.34 1.62
CA GLY A 62 5.86 13.46 0.72
C GLY A 62 4.75 13.64 -0.33
N ASP A 63 4.38 12.56 -1.00
CA ASP A 63 3.33 12.58 -2.04
C ASP A 63 1.95 12.86 -1.44
N LEU A 64 1.66 12.27 -0.28
CA LEU A 64 0.44 12.54 0.49
C LEU A 64 0.35 14.01 0.89
N ALA A 65 1.45 14.61 1.37
CA ALA A 65 1.49 16.03 1.72
C ALA A 65 1.35 16.94 0.48
N ALA A 66 1.96 16.56 -0.65
CA ALA A 66 1.84 17.29 -1.90
C ALA A 66 0.39 17.28 -2.44
N ALA A 67 -0.29 16.14 -2.36
CA ALA A 67 -1.70 16.02 -2.71
C ALA A 67 -2.59 16.83 -1.76
N ALA A 68 -2.35 16.76 -0.45
CA ALA A 68 -3.10 17.53 0.54
C ALA A 68 -3.02 19.06 0.31
N LYS A 69 -1.86 19.57 -0.10
CA LYS A 69 -1.70 21.00 -0.49
C LYS A 69 -2.57 21.41 -1.68
N ARG A 70 -3.02 20.46 -2.48
CA ARG A 70 -3.94 20.65 -3.62
C ARG A 70 -5.40 20.36 -3.27
N GLY A 71 -5.70 20.06 -2.00
CA GLY A 71 -7.05 19.76 -1.53
C GLY A 71 -7.45 18.28 -1.61
N ASP A 72 -6.53 17.40 -2.02
CA ASP A 72 -6.83 15.99 -2.19
C ASP A 72 -6.68 15.21 -0.87
N THR A 73 -7.49 14.17 -0.70
CA THR A 73 -7.31 13.14 0.33
C THR A 73 -7.08 11.79 -0.36
N PRO A 74 -5.82 11.42 -0.65
CA PRO A 74 -5.55 10.23 -1.44
C PRO A 74 -6.02 8.94 -0.76
N VAL A 75 -6.66 8.06 -1.52
CA VAL A 75 -6.89 6.68 -1.10
C VAL A 75 -5.57 5.91 -1.21
N VAL A 76 -5.21 5.18 -0.17
CA VAL A 76 -3.99 4.35 -0.14
C VAL A 76 -4.40 2.90 -0.34
N LEU A 77 -3.99 2.31 -1.45
CA LEU A 77 -4.12 0.88 -1.69
C LEU A 77 -2.78 0.21 -1.43
N VAL A 78 -2.84 -0.92 -0.72
CA VAL A 78 -1.65 -1.71 -0.37
C VAL A 78 -1.81 -3.16 -0.79
N GLY A 79 -0.71 -3.76 -1.22
CA GLY A 79 -0.58 -5.20 -1.47
C GLY A 79 0.79 -5.67 -0.99
N SER A 80 0.93 -6.98 -0.74
CA SER A 80 2.20 -7.56 -0.31
C SER A 80 2.50 -8.83 -1.10
N ALA A 81 3.78 -9.09 -1.36
CA ALA A 81 4.21 -10.31 -2.04
C ALA A 81 5.63 -10.74 -1.61
N PRO A 82 5.92 -12.05 -1.62
CA PRO A 82 7.27 -12.56 -1.43
C PRO A 82 8.06 -12.35 -2.73
N LEU A 83 8.55 -11.14 -2.93
CA LEU A 83 9.25 -10.76 -4.15
C LEU A 83 10.64 -11.40 -4.24
N SER A 84 11.22 -11.75 -3.09
CA SER A 84 12.47 -12.48 -2.98
C SER A 84 12.20 -13.98 -2.88
N THR A 85 13.09 -14.79 -3.45
CA THR A 85 13.13 -16.23 -3.20
C THR A 85 13.70 -16.55 -1.81
N ARG A 86 14.29 -15.56 -1.13
CA ARG A 86 14.79 -15.70 0.25
C ARG A 86 13.67 -15.45 1.25
N PRO A 87 13.54 -16.30 2.28
CA PRO A 87 12.50 -16.14 3.30
C PRO A 87 12.70 -14.83 4.08
N GLY A 88 11.59 -14.20 4.46
CA GLY A 88 11.59 -12.99 5.30
C GLY A 88 11.73 -11.67 4.54
N GLU A 89 12.07 -11.68 3.25
CA GLU A 89 12.05 -10.48 2.40
C GLU A 89 10.70 -10.33 1.71
N THR A 90 9.92 -9.36 2.17
CA THR A 90 8.59 -9.05 1.62
C THR A 90 8.61 -7.70 0.90
N ALA A 91 7.88 -7.61 -0.21
CA ALA A 91 7.63 -6.35 -0.88
C ALA A 91 6.26 -5.78 -0.51
N LEU A 92 6.20 -4.47 -0.40
CA LEU A 92 4.99 -3.67 -0.23
C LEU A 92 4.74 -2.90 -1.53
N PHE A 93 3.57 -3.12 -2.11
CA PHE A 93 3.08 -2.42 -3.29
C PHE A 93 2.11 -1.36 -2.81
N VAL A 94 2.31 -0.11 -3.25
CA VAL A 94 1.50 1.02 -2.82
C VAL A 94 1.01 1.78 -4.04
N GLN A 95 -0.29 1.97 -4.13
CA GLN A 95 -0.91 2.88 -5.09
C GLN A 95 -1.63 3.99 -4.33
N LEU A 96 -1.31 5.24 -4.67
CA LEU A 96 -2.02 6.42 -4.19
C LEU A 96 -3.04 6.84 -5.23
N GLN A 97 -4.32 6.85 -4.86
CA GLN A 97 -5.39 7.30 -5.76
C GLN A 97 -5.81 8.72 -5.36
N SER A 98 -5.44 9.68 -6.20
CA SER A 98 -5.79 11.10 -6.05
C SER A 98 -5.74 11.78 -7.42
N ALA A 99 -6.63 12.75 -7.67
CA ALA A 99 -6.66 13.48 -8.94
C ALA A 99 -5.35 14.24 -9.19
N ALA A 100 -4.71 14.75 -8.15
CA ALA A 100 -3.43 15.44 -8.23
C ALA A 100 -2.22 14.54 -8.51
N LEU A 101 -2.30 13.24 -8.23
CA LEU A 101 -1.18 12.29 -8.38
C LEU A 101 -1.35 11.37 -9.59
N CYS A 102 -2.58 11.12 -10.02
CA CYS A 102 -2.86 10.22 -11.14
C CYS A 102 -2.84 10.99 -12.48
N GLY A 103 -2.24 10.37 -13.50
CA GLY A 103 -2.16 10.93 -14.85
C GLY A 103 -3.20 10.31 -15.80
N SER A 104 -3.05 10.58 -17.09
CA SER A 104 -3.88 9.97 -18.15
C SER A 104 -3.75 8.44 -18.25
N ALA A 105 -2.61 7.89 -17.81
CA ALA A 105 -2.38 6.45 -17.69
C ALA A 105 -2.95 5.83 -16.40
N GLY A 106 -3.68 6.62 -15.60
CA GLY A 106 -4.19 6.21 -14.29
C GLY A 106 -3.19 6.45 -13.14
N CYS A 107 -3.48 5.83 -12.00
CA CYS A 107 -2.67 5.95 -10.80
C CYS A 107 -1.48 4.98 -10.84
N ALA A 108 -0.31 5.45 -10.45
CA ALA A 108 0.89 4.63 -10.43
C ALA A 108 1.03 3.83 -9.12
N THR A 109 1.64 2.66 -9.24
CA THR A 109 2.04 1.81 -8.12
C THR A 109 3.55 1.91 -7.91
N SER A 110 3.97 2.19 -6.68
CA SER A 110 5.36 2.09 -6.21
C SER A 110 5.58 0.76 -5.51
N VAL A 111 6.81 0.24 -5.55
CA VAL A 111 7.20 -1.00 -4.84
C VAL A 111 8.36 -0.73 -3.90
N TYR A 112 8.19 -1.17 -2.67
CA TYR A 112 9.18 -1.08 -1.60
C TYR A 112 9.57 -2.49 -1.17
N LEU A 113 10.86 -2.77 -1.07
CA LEU A 113 11.38 -4.03 -0.55
C LEU A 113 11.80 -3.84 0.90
N GLN A 114 11.30 -4.69 1.79
CA GLN A 114 11.82 -4.78 3.15
C GLN A 114 13.07 -5.64 3.14
N LYS A 115 14.22 -5.03 3.46
CA LYS A 115 15.47 -5.73 3.71
C LYS A 115 15.53 -6.16 5.18
N GLY A 116 16.52 -6.97 5.53
CA GLY A 116 16.76 -7.39 6.92
C GLY A 116 16.72 -6.19 7.90
N HIS A 117 16.28 -6.45 9.14
CA HIS A 117 16.09 -5.42 10.19
C HIS A 117 14.96 -4.41 9.96
N GLY A 118 14.09 -4.64 8.97
CA GLY A 118 12.87 -3.86 8.79
C GLY A 118 13.05 -2.55 8.00
N GLU A 119 14.22 -2.36 7.40
CA GLU A 119 14.51 -1.23 6.52
C GLU A 119 13.78 -1.38 5.18
N TRP A 120 13.17 -0.30 4.70
CA TRP A 120 12.43 -0.29 3.44
C TRP A 120 13.19 0.51 2.39
N SER A 121 13.45 -0.11 1.25
CA SER A 121 14.01 0.56 0.08
C SER A 121 13.00 0.59 -1.06
N LYS A 122 12.80 1.76 -1.68
CA LYS A 122 12.02 1.87 -2.91
C LYS A 122 12.78 1.20 -4.05
N VAL A 123 12.20 0.16 -4.63
CA VAL A 123 12.82 -0.67 -5.69
C VAL A 123 12.16 -0.50 -7.05
N LEU A 124 10.99 0.13 -7.08
CA LEU A 124 10.29 0.55 -8.29
C LEU A 124 9.51 1.81 -7.95
N ASP A 125 9.78 2.90 -8.67
CA ASP A 125 9.20 4.20 -8.33
C ASP A 125 7.73 4.29 -8.75
N SER A 126 7.42 3.91 -9.99
CA SER A 126 6.09 4.15 -10.55
C SER A 126 5.85 3.25 -11.76
N VAL A 127 4.77 2.46 -11.72
CA VAL A 127 4.22 1.73 -12.87
C VAL A 127 2.70 1.85 -12.89
N SER A 128 2.12 1.99 -14.08
CA SER A 128 0.67 2.09 -14.25
C SER A 128 0.08 0.77 -14.70
N GLY A 129 -0.97 0.34 -14.00
CA GLY A 129 -1.75 -0.86 -14.31
C GLY A 129 -1.50 -2.05 -13.38
N PRO A 130 -2.17 -3.19 -13.62
CA PRO A 130 -2.08 -4.37 -12.76
C PRO A 130 -0.66 -4.95 -12.72
N VAL A 131 -0.24 -5.35 -11.53
CA VAL A 131 1.08 -5.94 -11.28
C VAL A 131 0.93 -7.42 -10.94
N SER A 132 1.76 -8.27 -11.53
CA SER A 132 1.85 -9.69 -11.17
C SER A 132 3.32 -10.10 -10.98
N LEU A 133 3.56 -11.10 -10.14
CA LEU A 133 4.86 -11.75 -10.03
C LEU A 133 5.01 -12.80 -11.13
N SER A 134 6.20 -12.88 -11.73
CA SER A 134 6.58 -13.96 -12.63
C SER A 134 7.26 -15.10 -11.89
N ARG A 135 7.10 -16.34 -12.37
CA ARG A 135 7.98 -17.45 -11.96
C ARG A 135 9.46 -17.22 -12.27
N ARG A 136 9.75 -16.39 -13.28
CA ARG A 136 11.15 -16.07 -13.63
C ARG A 136 11.76 -15.22 -12.53
N THR A 137 13.03 -15.49 -12.26
CA THR A 137 13.78 -14.76 -11.25
C THR A 137 15.11 -14.28 -11.81
N HIS A 138 15.55 -13.12 -11.34
CA HIS A 138 16.88 -12.58 -11.59
C HIS A 138 17.46 -12.12 -10.26
N GLY A 139 18.71 -12.54 -9.96
CA GLY A 139 19.37 -12.20 -8.69
C GLY A 139 18.57 -12.61 -7.44
N GLY A 140 17.77 -13.69 -7.52
CA GLY A 140 16.93 -14.16 -6.43
C GLY A 140 15.63 -13.38 -6.21
N MET A 141 15.25 -12.50 -7.15
CA MET A 141 13.99 -11.74 -7.10
C MET A 141 13.08 -12.16 -8.25
N HIS A 142 11.79 -12.31 -7.99
CA HIS A 142 10.78 -12.55 -9.01
C HIS A 142 10.69 -11.35 -9.97
N ASP A 143 10.65 -11.60 -11.27
CA ASP A 143 10.37 -10.54 -12.23
C ASP A 143 8.93 -10.03 -12.04
N LEU A 144 8.69 -8.77 -12.36
CA LEU A 144 7.35 -8.19 -12.36
C LEU A 144 6.80 -8.17 -13.78
N VAL A 145 5.51 -8.43 -13.90
CA VAL A 145 4.74 -8.28 -15.15
C VAL A 145 3.68 -7.21 -14.93
N ILE A 146 3.75 -6.14 -15.72
CA ILE A 146 2.80 -5.02 -15.68
C ILE A 146 1.87 -5.13 -16.88
N ASN A 147 0.57 -4.94 -16.67
CA ASN A 147 -0.45 -5.07 -17.73
C ASN A 147 -0.47 -6.43 -18.46
N GLY A 148 0.14 -7.45 -17.88
CA GLY A 148 0.23 -8.80 -18.46
C GLY A 148 1.35 -9.00 -19.49
N THR A 149 1.99 -7.93 -19.97
CA THR A 149 3.00 -8.01 -21.04
C THR A 149 4.35 -7.41 -20.67
N ASP A 150 4.34 -6.32 -19.91
CA ASP A 150 5.53 -5.48 -19.74
C ASP A 150 6.37 -6.05 -18.61
N ARG A 151 7.50 -6.66 -18.96
CA ARG A 151 8.35 -7.32 -17.99
C ARG A 151 9.38 -6.35 -17.43
N TRP A 152 9.43 -6.31 -16.11
CA TRP A 152 10.41 -5.58 -15.34
C TRP A 152 11.34 -6.57 -14.63
N VAL A 153 12.64 -6.41 -14.84
CA VAL A 153 13.67 -7.35 -14.36
C VAL A 153 14.50 -6.70 -13.26
N TRP A 154 14.81 -7.50 -12.24
CA TRP A 154 15.68 -7.08 -11.15
C TRP A 154 17.13 -6.95 -11.62
N ASN A 155 17.76 -5.80 -11.34
CA ASN A 155 19.16 -5.55 -11.72
C ASN A 155 20.17 -5.64 -10.55
N GLY A 156 19.74 -6.13 -9.38
CA GLY A 156 20.55 -6.13 -8.15
C GLY A 156 20.20 -5.02 -7.17
N HIS A 157 19.52 -3.96 -7.60
CA HIS A 157 19.12 -2.83 -6.75
C HIS A 157 17.67 -2.36 -6.96
N ALA A 158 17.20 -2.37 -8.21
CA ALA A 158 15.86 -1.92 -8.58
C ALA A 158 15.34 -2.70 -9.79
N TYR A 159 14.04 -2.58 -10.04
CA TYR A 159 13.41 -3.08 -11.25
C TYR A 159 13.66 -2.15 -12.42
N ARG A 160 13.98 -2.73 -13.58
CA ARG A 160 14.16 -2.03 -14.84
C ARG A 160 13.21 -2.60 -15.88
N ASP A 161 12.60 -1.71 -16.65
CA ASP A 161 11.85 -2.09 -17.83
C ASP A 161 12.77 -2.81 -18.82
N THR A 162 12.27 -3.87 -19.46
CA THR A 162 12.98 -4.61 -20.50
C THR A 162 12.55 -4.21 -21.90
N MET A 163 11.57 -3.32 -22.05
CA MET A 163 11.21 -2.77 -23.34
C MET A 163 12.36 -1.91 -23.89
N PRO A 164 12.75 -2.12 -25.16
CA PRO A 164 13.70 -1.23 -25.81
C PRO A 164 13.08 0.16 -25.92
N ALA A 165 13.88 1.19 -25.63
CA ALA A 165 13.46 2.57 -25.86
C ALA A 165 13.09 2.76 -27.35
N PRO A 166 12.04 3.53 -27.67
CA PRO A 166 11.73 3.86 -29.06
C PRO A 166 12.96 4.47 -29.75
N PRO A 167 13.20 4.18 -31.05
CA PRO A 167 14.29 4.79 -31.80
C PRO A 167 14.18 6.32 -31.76
N MET A 168 15.24 7.00 -31.31
CA MET A 168 15.24 8.45 -31.12
C MET A 168 15.68 9.23 -32.37
N ASP A 169 16.04 8.53 -33.45
CA ASP A 169 16.65 9.13 -34.64
C ASP A 169 15.71 10.12 -35.35
N ASP A 170 14.41 9.79 -35.42
CA ASP A 170 13.41 10.67 -36.02
C ASP A 170 13.15 11.91 -35.16
N LEU A 171 13.08 11.73 -33.84
CA LEU A 171 12.90 12.83 -32.91
C LEU A 171 14.10 13.79 -32.93
N ARG A 172 15.32 13.26 -32.91
CA ARG A 172 16.54 14.04 -33.00
C ARG A 172 16.57 14.89 -34.28
N ARG A 173 16.32 14.28 -35.44
CA ARG A 173 16.24 15.00 -36.73
C ARG A 173 15.15 16.06 -36.74
N SER A 174 14.04 15.83 -36.04
CA SER A 174 12.96 16.82 -35.91
C SER A 174 13.38 18.03 -35.08
N ILE A 175 14.07 17.81 -33.96
CA ILE A 175 14.57 18.88 -33.09
C ILE A 175 15.62 19.73 -33.81
N GLU A 176 16.57 19.09 -34.50
CA GLU A 176 17.62 19.78 -35.27
C GLU A 176 17.02 20.67 -36.38
N ARG A 177 16.02 20.16 -37.13
CA ARG A 177 15.27 20.96 -38.12
C ARG A 177 14.56 22.15 -37.48
N TYR A 178 13.91 21.94 -36.34
CA TYR A 178 13.20 23.01 -35.63
C TYR A 178 14.15 24.12 -35.15
N GLN A 179 15.29 23.74 -34.57
CA GLN A 179 16.32 24.68 -34.10
C GLN A 179 16.96 25.46 -35.25
N ALA A 180 17.21 24.81 -36.40
CA ALA A 180 17.74 25.46 -37.59
C ALA A 180 16.77 26.52 -38.16
N GLN A 181 15.47 26.31 -38.01
CA GLN A 181 14.43 27.26 -38.45
C GLN A 181 14.17 28.38 -37.43
N HIS A 182 14.58 28.20 -36.17
CA HIS A 182 14.35 29.15 -35.08
C HIS A 182 15.65 29.42 -34.30
N PRO A 183 16.67 30.03 -34.94
CA PRO A 183 17.89 30.42 -34.24
C PRO A 183 17.54 31.40 -33.11
N LYS A 184 18.20 31.24 -31.95
CA LYS A 184 17.99 32.14 -30.81
C LYS A 184 18.36 33.58 -31.22
N PRO A 185 17.52 34.59 -30.93
CA PRO A 185 17.92 35.97 -31.11
C PRO A 185 19.09 36.29 -30.17
N HIS A 186 20.09 36.99 -30.71
CA HIS A 186 21.29 37.44 -30.01
C HIS A 186 20.99 38.55 -29.00
#